data_AF-A0A531M8R6-F1
#
_entry.id   AF-A0A531M8R6-F1
#
_cell.length_a   1.000
_cell.length_b   1.000
_cell.length_c   1.000
_cell.angle_alpha   90.00
_cell.angle_beta   90.00
_cell.angle_gamma   90.00
#
_symmetry.space_group_name_H-M   'P 1'
#
loop_
_entity.id
_entity.type
_entity.pdbx_description
1 polymer ?
#
loop_
_entity_poly.entity_id
_entity_poly.type
_entity_poly.pdbx_seq_one_letter_code
_entity_poly.pdbx_strand_id
1 'polypeptide(L)'
;SLVFVVGDIFIYDAYIDMPGRLLGIATSAFLLIGFSAMLGAAYQFRTGGSPLPRALSGCVSLAMALPPMALGYDGLGFIFENMFAALLLFATAFEYWRGRDEAPALTIGITTLYSATATSFALCAMVLAWDGKLVLGHAPSNWAEELSLIVVIASMTGIGALSLALNQGRLARHHHRNALTDPLTGLLNRRALFDMHGDV
;
A
#
# COMPACT_ATOMS: atom_id res chain seq x y z
N SER A 1 1.97 1.67 8.54
CA SER A 1 1.32 0.75 7.58
C SER A 1 2.09 -0.55 7.46
N LEU A 2 3.39 -0.53 7.09
CA LEU A 2 4.18 -1.76 6.88
C LEU A 2 4.20 -2.70 8.10
N VAL A 3 4.25 -2.15 9.32
CA VAL A 3 4.20 -2.94 10.57
C VAL A 3 2.92 -3.77 10.68
N PHE A 4 1.79 -3.27 10.18
CA PHE A 4 0.53 -4.01 10.20
C PHE A 4 0.53 -5.15 9.18
N VAL A 5 1.09 -4.92 7.97
CA VAL A 5 1.20 -5.98 6.95
C VAL A 5 2.20 -7.06 7.37
N VAL A 6 3.31 -6.68 8.01
CA VAL A 6 4.27 -7.65 8.55
C VAL A 6 3.67 -8.41 9.74
N GLY A 7 2.94 -7.71 10.63
CA GLY A 7 2.23 -8.34 11.74
C GLY A 7 1.19 -9.35 11.25
N ASP A 8 0.47 -9.02 10.18
CA ASP A 8 -0.48 -9.94 9.54
C ASP A 8 0.18 -11.26 9.12
N ILE A 9 1.35 -11.23 8.46
CA ILE A 9 2.06 -12.45 8.04
C ILE A 9 2.33 -13.38 9.23
N PHE A 10 2.77 -12.85 10.37
CA PHE A 10 3.01 -13.67 11.57
C PHE A 10 1.72 -14.20 12.19
N ILE A 11 0.64 -13.42 12.19
CA ILE A 11 -0.66 -13.85 12.71
C ILE A 11 -1.27 -14.91 11.78
N TYR A 12 -1.05 -14.79 10.48
CA TYR A 12 -1.50 -15.75 9.46
C TYR A 12 -0.73 -17.06 9.56
N ASP A 13 0.58 -17.02 9.78
CA ASP A 13 1.39 -18.21 10.09
C ASP A 13 0.86 -18.94 11.34
N ALA A 14 0.56 -18.18 12.41
CA ALA A 14 -0.08 -18.74 13.60
C ALA A 14 -1.50 -19.29 13.35
N TYR A 15 -2.24 -18.74 12.38
CA TYR A 15 -3.56 -19.22 11.98
C TYR A 15 -3.48 -20.55 11.20
N ILE A 16 -2.42 -20.75 10.40
CA ILE A 16 -2.16 -22.04 9.74
C ILE A 16 -1.95 -23.13 10.79
N ASP A 17 -1.15 -22.85 11.82
CA ASP A 17 -0.85 -23.81 12.88
C ASP A 17 -2.04 -24.08 13.80
N MET A 18 -2.86 -23.05 14.06
CA MET A 18 -4.03 -23.14 14.94
C MET A 18 -5.24 -22.44 14.30
N PRO A 19 -6.03 -23.13 13.46
CA PRO A 19 -7.18 -22.52 12.81
C PRO A 19 -8.24 -22.13 13.84
N GLY A 20 -8.25 -20.86 14.22
CA GLY A 20 -9.16 -20.28 15.20
C GLY A 20 -9.82 -19.02 14.66
N ARG A 21 -11.14 -18.88 14.89
CA ARG A 21 -11.95 -17.71 14.45
C ARG A 21 -11.34 -16.36 14.86
N LEU A 22 -10.70 -16.31 16.02
CA LEU A 22 -10.07 -15.09 16.56
C LEU A 22 -8.82 -14.69 15.78
N LEU A 23 -8.05 -15.67 15.30
CA LEU A 23 -6.85 -15.46 14.49
C LEU A 23 -7.20 -15.06 13.05
N GLY A 24 -8.28 -15.64 12.48
CA GLY A 24 -8.84 -15.18 11.20
C GLY A 24 -9.34 -13.74 11.25
N ILE A 25 -10.06 -13.37 12.32
CA ILE A 25 -10.48 -11.97 12.52
C ILE A 25 -9.27 -11.02 12.68
N ALA A 26 -8.23 -11.47 13.38
CA ALA A 26 -7.04 -10.66 13.62
C ALA A 26 -6.22 -10.41 12.34
N THR A 27 -6.02 -11.44 11.51
CA THR A 27 -5.35 -11.31 10.19
C THR A 27 -6.10 -10.32 9.30
N SER A 28 -7.40 -10.56 9.07
CA SER A 28 -8.22 -9.67 8.24
C SER A 28 -8.23 -8.22 8.73
N ALA A 29 -8.27 -8.01 10.05
CA ALA A 29 -8.19 -6.67 10.62
C ALA A 29 -6.82 -6.02 10.38
N PHE A 30 -5.72 -6.73 10.61
CA PHE A 30 -4.36 -6.21 10.42
C PHE A 30 -4.09 -5.86 8.95
N LEU A 31 -4.49 -6.72 8.02
CA LEU A 31 -4.30 -6.50 6.58
C LEU A 31 -5.08 -5.26 6.11
N LEU A 32 -6.38 -5.18 6.41
CA LEU A 32 -7.23 -4.07 5.97
C LEU A 32 -6.85 -2.74 6.64
N ILE A 33 -6.45 -2.75 7.93
CA ILE A 33 -5.90 -1.56 8.60
C ILE A 33 -4.59 -1.13 7.92
N GLY A 34 -3.73 -2.09 7.56
CA GLY A 34 -2.48 -1.84 6.85
C GLY A 34 -2.70 -1.11 5.52
N PHE A 35 -3.60 -1.61 4.68
CA PHE A 35 -3.92 -1.02 3.38
C PHE A 35 -4.70 0.30 3.49
N SER A 36 -5.60 0.40 4.45
CA SER A 36 -6.29 1.66 4.74
C SER A 36 -5.30 2.78 5.14
N ALA A 37 -4.33 2.45 6.00
CA ALA A 37 -3.26 3.36 6.36
C ALA A 37 -2.37 3.72 5.16
N MET A 38 -2.13 2.80 4.21
CA MET A 38 -1.43 3.11 2.96
C MET A 38 -2.19 4.10 2.09
N LEU A 39 -3.52 3.98 2.00
CA LEU A 39 -4.36 4.94 1.26
C LEU A 39 -4.29 6.34 1.89
N GLY A 40 -4.34 6.42 3.22
CA GLY A 40 -4.09 7.67 3.95
C GLY A 40 -2.71 8.28 3.66
N ALA A 41 -1.67 7.46 3.69
CA ALA A 41 -0.31 7.89 3.41
C ALA A 41 -0.12 8.37 1.96
N ALA A 42 -0.70 7.67 0.98
CA ALA A 42 -0.67 8.08 -0.43
C ALA A 42 -1.34 9.45 -0.63
N TYR A 43 -2.48 9.67 0.03
CA TYR A 43 -3.17 10.95 -0.01
C TYR A 43 -2.36 12.09 0.64
N GLN A 44 -1.77 11.84 1.80
CA GLN A 44 -0.88 12.80 2.47
C GLN A 44 0.34 13.12 1.61
N PHE A 45 0.92 12.13 0.93
CA PHE A 45 2.05 12.33 0.03
C PHE A 45 1.70 13.27 -1.13
N ARG A 46 0.48 13.17 -1.68
CA ARG A 46 0.03 14.01 -2.79
C ARG A 46 -0.40 15.42 -2.37
N THR A 47 -1.12 15.56 -1.25
CA THR A 47 -1.77 16.83 -0.89
C THR A 47 -1.10 17.57 0.25
N GLY A 48 -0.15 16.95 0.97
CA GLY A 48 0.43 17.50 2.19
C GLY A 48 -0.57 17.64 3.35
N GLY A 49 -1.83 17.24 3.16
CA GLY A 49 -2.91 17.33 4.14
C GLY A 49 -2.95 16.16 5.12
N SER A 50 -3.92 16.18 6.03
CA SER A 50 -4.06 15.11 7.03
C SER A 50 -4.42 13.76 6.37
N PRO A 51 -3.76 12.66 6.76
CA PRO A 51 -4.04 11.31 6.23
C PRO A 51 -5.33 10.69 6.80
N LEU A 52 -5.82 11.24 7.93
CA LEU A 52 -6.91 10.67 8.72
C LEU A 52 -8.23 10.41 7.96
N PRO A 53 -8.80 11.35 7.18
CA PRO A 53 -10.12 11.13 6.60
C PRO A 53 -10.13 10.00 5.56
N ARG A 54 -9.03 9.85 4.81
CA ARG A 54 -8.87 8.79 3.81
C ARG A 54 -8.61 7.44 4.48
N ALA A 55 -7.78 7.40 5.52
CA ALA A 55 -7.58 6.21 6.34
C ALA A 55 -8.86 5.79 7.08
N LEU A 56 -9.68 6.72 7.56
CA LEU A 56 -10.98 6.36 8.14
C LEU A 56 -11.93 5.77 7.10
N SER A 57 -11.94 6.31 5.88
CA SER A 57 -12.78 5.76 4.81
C SER A 57 -12.39 4.33 4.43
N GLY A 58 -11.10 4.00 4.49
CA GLY A 58 -10.65 2.62 4.26
C GLY A 58 -11.04 1.69 5.42
N CYS A 59 -11.16 2.17 6.66
CA CYS A 59 -11.65 1.36 7.77
C CYS A 59 -13.12 0.92 7.63
N VAL A 60 -13.89 1.51 6.70
CA VAL A 60 -15.23 1.01 6.36
C VAL A 60 -15.19 -0.43 5.81
N SER A 61 -14.08 -0.83 5.17
CA SER A 61 -13.91 -2.22 4.71
C SER A 61 -13.88 -3.22 5.87
N LEU A 62 -13.31 -2.85 7.03
CA LEU A 62 -13.33 -3.70 8.22
C LEU A 62 -14.77 -3.97 8.67
N ALA A 63 -15.61 -2.93 8.71
CA ALA A 63 -17.00 -3.07 9.13
C ALA A 63 -17.82 -3.99 8.22
N MET A 64 -17.39 -4.16 6.96
CA MET A 64 -18.04 -5.05 5.99
C MET A 64 -17.43 -6.47 5.98
N ALA A 65 -16.11 -6.62 6.14
CA ALA A 65 -15.44 -7.91 6.06
C ALA A 65 -15.47 -8.71 7.38
N LEU A 66 -15.49 -8.04 8.54
CA LEU A 66 -15.45 -8.68 9.85
C LEU A 66 -16.75 -9.41 10.26
N PRO A 67 -17.97 -8.91 9.99
CA PRO A 67 -19.19 -9.59 10.42
C PRO A 67 -19.38 -11.01 9.84
N PRO A 68 -19.11 -11.27 8.54
CA PRO A 68 -19.14 -12.63 7.99
C PRO A 68 -18.17 -13.59 8.68
N MET A 69 -16.96 -13.12 8.99
CA MET A 69 -15.92 -13.87 9.71
C MET A 69 -16.37 -14.22 11.14
N ALA A 70 -17.00 -13.27 11.83
CA ALA A 70 -17.51 -13.47 13.19
C ALA A 70 -18.68 -14.47 13.25
N LEU A 71 -19.49 -14.54 12.19
CA LEU A 71 -20.60 -15.48 12.05
C LEU A 71 -20.16 -16.90 11.66
N GLY A 72 -18.86 -17.13 11.41
CA GLY A 72 -18.30 -18.43 11.04
C GLY A 72 -18.38 -18.74 9.54
N TYR A 73 -18.72 -17.76 8.71
CA TYR A 73 -18.59 -17.85 7.26
C TYR A 73 -17.19 -17.39 6.82
N ASP A 74 -16.17 -18.12 7.28
CA ASP A 74 -14.76 -17.75 7.08
C ASP A 74 -14.43 -17.56 5.58
N GLY A 75 -15.01 -18.37 4.69
CA GLY A 75 -14.82 -18.24 3.25
C GLY A 75 -15.39 -16.94 2.67
N LEU A 76 -16.55 -16.51 3.15
CA LEU A 76 -17.15 -15.23 2.74
C LEU A 76 -16.34 -14.05 3.28
N GLY A 77 -15.82 -14.16 4.51
CA GLY A 77 -14.92 -13.17 5.12
C GLY A 77 -13.67 -12.94 4.28
N PHE A 78 -12.98 -14.03 3.90
CA PHE A 78 -11.79 -13.95 3.04
C PHE A 78 -12.10 -13.42 1.63
N ILE A 79 -13.24 -13.75 1.01
CA ILE A 79 -13.63 -13.16 -0.29
C ILE A 79 -13.78 -11.63 -0.16
N PHE A 80 -14.50 -11.16 0.86
CA PHE A 80 -14.66 -9.73 1.09
C PHE A 80 -13.34 -9.05 1.38
N GLU A 81 -12.51 -9.64 2.24
CA GLU A 81 -11.18 -9.13 2.57
C GLU A 81 -10.32 -8.93 1.31
N ASN A 82 -10.16 -9.97 0.49
CA ASN A 82 -9.35 -9.92 -0.72
C ASN A 82 -9.91 -8.89 -1.73
N MET A 83 -11.24 -8.78 -1.86
CA MET A 83 -11.88 -7.80 -2.73
C MET A 83 -11.67 -6.35 -2.24
N PHE A 84 -11.84 -6.10 -0.94
CA PHE A 84 -11.60 -4.78 -0.37
C PHE A 84 -10.11 -4.41 -0.36
N ALA A 85 -9.21 -5.37 -0.13
CA ALA A 85 -7.78 -5.18 -0.27
C ALA A 85 -7.42 -4.75 -1.70
N ALA A 86 -7.95 -5.43 -2.72
CA ALA A 86 -7.75 -5.06 -4.11
C ALA A 86 -8.26 -3.64 -4.41
N LEU A 87 -9.47 -3.29 -3.95
CA LEU A 87 -10.03 -1.93 -4.12
C LEU A 87 -9.17 -0.86 -3.45
N LEU A 88 -8.70 -1.09 -2.21
CA LEU A 88 -7.84 -0.16 -1.49
C LEU A 88 -6.49 0.02 -2.19
N LEU A 89 -5.90 -1.06 -2.72
CA LEU A 89 -4.63 -1.01 -3.44
C LEU A 89 -4.76 -0.37 -4.83
N PHE A 90 -5.88 -0.56 -5.52
CA PHE A 90 -6.15 0.20 -6.75
C PHE A 90 -6.35 1.69 -6.47
N ALA A 91 -7.05 2.03 -5.38
CA ALA A 91 -7.22 3.41 -4.95
C ALA A 91 -5.89 4.07 -4.56
N THR A 92 -5.00 3.36 -3.86
CA THR A 92 -3.64 3.86 -3.55
C THR A 92 -2.85 4.08 -4.83
N ALA A 93 -2.86 3.13 -5.76
CA ALA A 93 -2.20 3.26 -7.05
C ALA A 93 -2.71 4.48 -7.83
N PHE A 94 -4.03 4.72 -7.82
CA PHE A 94 -4.61 5.87 -8.50
C PHE A 94 -4.19 7.21 -7.88
N GLU A 95 -4.14 7.31 -6.54
CA GLU A 95 -3.65 8.52 -5.86
C GLU A 95 -2.17 8.80 -6.20
N TYR A 96 -1.32 7.76 -6.24
CA TYR A 96 0.07 7.91 -6.67
C TYR A 96 0.16 8.33 -8.14
N TRP A 97 -0.60 7.71 -9.04
CA TRP A 97 -0.61 8.05 -10.46
C TRP A 97 -0.98 9.53 -10.71
N ARG A 98 -1.93 10.05 -9.94
CA ARG A 98 -2.36 11.45 -10.00
C ARG A 98 -1.30 12.43 -9.47
N GLY A 99 -0.35 11.97 -8.64
CA GLY A 99 0.77 12.75 -8.12
C GLY A 99 2.07 12.67 -8.93
N ARG A 100 2.01 12.23 -10.20
CA ARG A 100 3.19 11.97 -11.05
C ARG A 100 4.10 13.16 -11.33
N ASP A 101 3.60 14.39 -11.14
CA ASP A 101 4.27 15.61 -11.59
C ASP A 101 5.58 15.90 -10.82
N GLU A 102 5.78 15.30 -9.64
CA GLU A 102 7.01 15.54 -8.85
C GLU A 102 8.20 14.64 -9.22
N ALA A 103 7.94 13.36 -9.56
CA ALA A 103 8.96 12.34 -9.81
C ALA A 103 8.39 11.15 -10.64
N PRO A 104 8.24 11.30 -11.97
CA PRO A 104 7.46 10.38 -12.79
C PRO A 104 7.99 8.95 -12.78
N ALA A 105 9.32 8.74 -12.83
CA ALA A 105 9.90 7.39 -12.87
C ALA A 105 9.59 6.57 -11.60
N LEU A 106 9.76 7.16 -10.41
CA LEU A 106 9.53 6.44 -9.15
C LEU A 106 8.04 6.25 -8.88
N THR A 107 7.21 7.23 -9.24
CA THR A 107 5.75 7.11 -9.13
C THR A 107 5.21 6.00 -10.04
N ILE A 108 5.73 5.85 -11.26
CA ILE A 108 5.37 4.73 -12.15
C ILE A 108 5.77 3.39 -11.52
N GLY A 109 6.96 3.29 -10.91
CA GLY A 109 7.38 2.08 -10.18
C GLY A 109 6.45 1.71 -9.02
N ILE A 110 6.08 2.70 -8.19
CA ILE A 110 5.19 2.46 -7.05
C ILE A 110 3.78 2.07 -7.51
N THR A 111 3.25 2.75 -8.53
CA THR A 111 1.91 2.45 -9.08
C THR A 111 1.83 1.07 -9.74
N THR A 112 2.87 0.66 -10.45
CA THR A 112 2.95 -0.69 -11.04
C THR A 112 3.02 -1.78 -9.97
N LEU A 113 3.81 -1.58 -8.90
CA LEU A 113 3.84 -2.53 -7.78
C LEU A 113 2.49 -2.62 -7.06
N TYR A 114 1.84 -1.50 -6.77
CA TYR A 114 0.51 -1.52 -6.13
C TYR A 114 -0.56 -2.17 -7.02
N SER A 115 -0.56 -1.92 -8.33
CA SER A 115 -1.51 -2.54 -9.25
C SER A 115 -1.26 -4.04 -9.46
N ALA A 116 0.01 -4.47 -9.48
CA ALA A 116 0.37 -5.90 -9.50
C ALA A 116 -0.11 -6.63 -8.22
N THR A 117 0.02 -5.98 -7.06
CA THR A 117 -0.50 -6.54 -5.80
C THR A 117 -2.03 -6.56 -5.79
N ALA A 118 -2.68 -5.48 -6.24
CA ALA A 118 -4.14 -5.41 -6.30
C ALA A 118 -4.76 -6.48 -7.22
N THR A 119 -4.13 -6.73 -8.37
CA THR A 119 -4.56 -7.77 -9.31
C THR A 119 -4.39 -9.17 -8.74
N SER A 120 -3.34 -9.43 -7.95
CA SER A 120 -3.15 -10.71 -7.25
C SER A 120 -4.27 -10.96 -6.23
N PHE A 121 -4.59 -9.98 -5.39
CA PHE A 121 -5.72 -10.06 -4.46
C PHE A 121 -7.07 -10.22 -5.17
N ALA A 122 -7.28 -9.53 -6.30
CA ALA A 122 -8.49 -9.69 -7.09
C ALA A 122 -8.62 -11.11 -7.68
N LEU A 123 -7.51 -11.69 -8.16
CA LEU A 123 -7.45 -13.08 -8.62
C LEU A 123 -7.75 -14.05 -7.48
N CYS A 124 -7.20 -13.82 -6.28
CA CYS A 124 -7.49 -14.62 -5.10
C CYS A 124 -8.99 -14.59 -4.76
N ALA A 125 -9.60 -13.40 -4.70
CA ALA A 125 -11.04 -13.26 -4.48
C ALA A 125 -11.88 -13.98 -5.54
N MET A 126 -11.47 -13.92 -6.81
CA MET A 126 -12.17 -14.56 -7.92
C MET A 126 -12.09 -16.09 -7.84
N VAL A 127 -10.92 -16.65 -7.55
CA VAL A 127 -10.73 -18.10 -7.38
C VAL A 127 -11.55 -18.61 -6.19
N LEU A 128 -11.52 -17.88 -5.08
CA LEU A 128 -12.26 -18.25 -3.87
C LEU A 128 -13.78 -18.17 -4.08
N ALA A 129 -14.25 -17.18 -4.84
CA ALA A 129 -15.65 -17.07 -5.25
C ALA A 129 -16.08 -18.20 -6.21
N TRP A 130 -15.19 -18.64 -7.11
CA TRP A 130 -15.46 -19.75 -8.02
C TRP A 130 -15.56 -21.09 -7.29
N ASP A 131 -14.71 -21.33 -6.30
CA ASP A 131 -14.74 -22.56 -5.49
C ASP A 131 -16.02 -22.69 -4.64
N GLY A 132 -16.75 -21.59 -4.40
CA GLY A 132 -18.08 -21.60 -3.80
C GLY A 132 -18.17 -22.14 -2.36
N LYS A 133 -17.02 -22.39 -1.71
CA LYS A 133 -16.97 -22.91 -0.33
C LYS A 133 -17.18 -21.76 0.66
N LEU A 134 -18.41 -21.63 1.15
CA LEU A 134 -18.82 -20.60 2.11
C LEU A 134 -18.22 -20.76 3.51
N VAL A 135 -17.71 -21.95 3.84
CA VAL A 135 -17.05 -22.28 5.11
C VAL A 135 -15.81 -23.11 4.77
N LEU A 136 -14.62 -22.56 5.02
CA LEU A 136 -13.37 -23.30 4.82
C LEU A 136 -12.99 -24.07 6.09
N GLY A 137 -13.04 -23.46 7.28
CA GLY A 137 -12.60 -24.11 8.53
C GLY A 137 -11.09 -24.38 8.61
N HIS A 138 -10.33 -23.99 7.59
CA HIS A 138 -8.87 -23.99 7.48
C HIS A 138 -8.45 -22.75 6.69
N ALA A 139 -7.18 -22.34 6.82
CA ALA A 139 -6.61 -21.30 5.97
C ALA A 139 -6.83 -21.66 4.49
N PRO A 140 -7.25 -20.70 3.64
CA PRO A 140 -7.32 -20.96 2.22
C PRO A 140 -5.90 -21.38 1.76
N SER A 141 -5.85 -22.46 0.98
CA SER A 141 -4.61 -23.11 0.54
C SER A 141 -4.71 -23.35 -0.95
N ASN A 142 -4.87 -22.24 -1.67
CA ASN A 142 -5.00 -22.22 -3.12
C ASN A 142 -3.75 -21.59 -3.74
N TRP A 143 -3.40 -22.04 -4.95
CA TRP A 143 -2.27 -21.52 -5.71
C TRP A 143 -2.32 -19.99 -5.88
N ALA A 144 -3.53 -19.41 -5.95
CA ALA A 144 -3.73 -17.96 -6.08
C ALA A 144 -3.35 -17.17 -4.82
N GLU A 145 -3.50 -17.77 -3.64
CA GLU A 145 -3.14 -17.14 -2.37
C GLU A 145 -1.64 -17.20 -2.12
N GLU A 146 -1.01 -18.33 -2.42
CA GLU A 146 0.45 -18.47 -2.36
C GLU A 146 1.14 -17.47 -3.29
N LEU A 147 0.61 -17.30 -4.52
CA LEU A 147 1.08 -16.24 -5.41
C LEU A 147 0.86 -14.84 -4.84
N SER A 148 -0.30 -14.58 -4.23
CA SER A 148 -0.61 -13.28 -3.64
C SER A 148 0.34 -12.93 -2.49
N LEU A 149 0.67 -13.89 -1.63
CA LEU A 149 1.66 -13.74 -0.57
C LEU A 149 3.04 -13.37 -1.12
N ILE A 150 3.53 -14.12 -2.12
CA ILE A 150 4.83 -13.85 -2.76
C ILE A 150 4.84 -12.45 -3.38
N VAL A 151 3.79 -12.10 -4.13
CA VAL A 151 3.68 -10.78 -4.78
C VAL A 151 3.58 -9.66 -3.75
N VAL A 152 2.82 -9.83 -2.67
CA VAL A 152 2.71 -8.84 -1.59
C VAL A 152 4.07 -8.59 -0.95
N ILE A 153 4.79 -9.65 -0.57
CA ILE A 153 6.11 -9.52 0.07
C ILE A 153 7.08 -8.79 -0.86
N ALA A 154 7.18 -9.23 -2.12
CA ALA A 154 8.05 -8.60 -3.11
C ALA A 154 7.68 -7.13 -3.37
N SER A 155 6.38 -6.84 -3.55
CA SER A 155 5.88 -5.48 -3.78
C SER A 155 6.06 -4.58 -2.58
N MET A 156 5.80 -5.02 -1.35
CA MET A 156 5.99 -4.22 -0.14
C MET A 156 7.46 -3.80 0.03
N THR A 157 8.39 -4.71 -0.24
CA THR A 157 9.82 -4.41 -0.24
C THR A 157 10.16 -3.40 -1.33
N GLY A 158 9.68 -3.61 -2.57
CA GLY A 158 9.91 -2.70 -3.68
C GLY A 158 9.35 -1.29 -3.44
N ILE A 159 8.12 -1.21 -2.92
CA ILE A 159 7.46 0.06 -2.56
C ILE A 159 8.26 0.77 -1.46
N GLY A 160 8.75 0.05 -0.45
CA GLY A 160 9.60 0.61 0.60
C GLY A 160 10.90 1.21 0.04
N ALA A 161 11.58 0.48 -0.83
CA ALA A 161 12.82 0.93 -1.47
C ALA A 161 12.60 2.17 -2.36
N LEU A 162 11.56 2.16 -3.20
CA LEU A 162 11.21 3.30 -4.06
C LEU A 162 10.77 4.52 -3.24
N SER A 163 10.02 4.32 -2.16
CA SER A 163 9.62 5.42 -1.27
C SER A 163 10.82 6.07 -0.58
N LEU A 164 11.84 5.27 -0.20
CA LEU A 164 13.08 5.81 0.34
C LEU A 164 13.85 6.58 -0.73
N ALA A 165 13.96 6.04 -1.95
CA ALA A 165 14.62 6.72 -3.06
C ALA A 165 13.94 8.06 -3.42
N LEU A 166 12.60 8.13 -3.37
CA LEU A 166 11.86 9.38 -3.53
C LEU A 166 12.23 10.40 -2.45
N ASN A 167 12.29 9.97 -1.19
CA ASN A 167 12.65 10.84 -0.08
C ASN A 167 14.08 11.38 -0.21
N GLN A 168 15.03 10.51 -0.58
CA GLN A 168 16.42 10.91 -0.83
C GLN A 168 16.52 11.89 -2.02
N GLY A 169 15.76 11.66 -3.09
CA GLY A 169 15.70 12.58 -4.24
C GLY A 169 15.17 13.96 -3.88
N ARG A 170 14.14 14.05 -3.03
CA ARG A 170 13.63 15.34 -2.52
C ARG A 170 14.66 16.05 -1.65
N LEU A 171 15.35 15.33 -0.75
CA LEU A 171 16.38 15.90 0.11
C LEU A 171 17.58 16.42 -0.71
N ALA A 172 18.01 15.65 -1.72
CA ALA A 172 19.07 16.06 -2.65
C ALA A 172 18.70 17.33 -3.43
N ARG A 173 17.47 17.43 -3.96
CA ARG A 173 16.97 18.64 -4.64
C ARG A 173 16.89 19.84 -3.68
N HIS A 174 16.51 19.62 -2.43
CA HIS A 174 16.48 20.68 -1.41
C HIS A 174 17.89 21.20 -1.09
N HIS A 175 18.86 20.31 -0.85
CA HIS A 175 20.25 20.71 -0.65
C HIS A 175 20.85 21.39 -1.88
N HIS A 176 20.55 20.89 -3.08
CA HIS A 176 20.97 21.51 -4.33
C HIS A 176 20.42 22.93 -4.45
N ARG A 177 19.12 23.13 -4.17
CA ARG A 177 18.50 24.46 -4.19
C ARG A 177 19.11 25.39 -3.14
N ASN A 178 19.32 24.91 -1.92
CA ASN A 178 19.96 25.70 -0.86
C ASN A 178 21.42 26.07 -1.19
N ALA A 179 22.16 25.20 -1.89
CA ALA A 179 23.53 25.48 -2.34
C ALA A 179 23.57 26.51 -3.51
N LEU A 180 22.51 26.55 -4.31
CA LEU A 180 22.33 27.52 -5.39
C LEU A 180 21.76 28.86 -4.91
N THR A 181 21.29 28.98 -3.68
CA THR A 181 20.81 30.24 -3.08
C THR A 181 21.83 30.80 -2.08
N ASP A 182 22.10 32.10 -2.14
CA ASP A 182 22.92 32.81 -1.16
C ASP A 182 22.15 32.95 0.17
N PRO A 183 22.66 32.40 1.29
CA PRO A 183 21.97 32.42 2.58
C PRO A 183 21.82 33.83 3.19
N LEU A 184 22.58 34.82 2.76
CA LEU A 184 22.49 36.19 3.29
C LEU A 184 21.41 37.03 2.61
N THR A 185 21.06 36.71 1.37
CA THR A 185 20.12 37.51 0.57
C THR A 185 18.88 36.73 0.12
N GLY A 186 18.91 35.40 0.19
CA GLY A 186 17.87 34.51 -0.35
C GLY A 186 17.83 34.48 -1.88
N LEU A 187 18.72 35.21 -2.56
CA LEU A 187 18.83 35.27 -4.02
C LEU A 187 19.67 34.10 -4.55
N LEU A 188 19.52 33.78 -5.83
CA LEU A 188 20.37 32.78 -6.51
C LEU A 188 21.83 33.24 -6.49
N ASN A 189 22.73 32.34 -6.13
CA ASN A 189 24.17 32.56 -6.09
C ASN A 189 24.72 32.72 -7.52
N ARG A 190 25.87 33.40 -7.66
CA ARG A 190 26.54 33.65 -8.94
C ARG A 190 26.69 32.37 -9.77
N ARG A 191 27.07 31.25 -9.16
CA ARG A 191 27.19 29.94 -9.85
C ARG A 191 25.88 29.50 -10.52
N ALA A 192 24.75 29.65 -9.83
CA ALA A 192 23.43 29.30 -10.37
C ALA A 192 23.03 30.22 -11.54
N LEU A 193 23.44 31.49 -11.47
CA LEU A 193 23.17 32.49 -12.50
C LEU A 193 23.96 32.20 -13.80
N PHE A 194 25.22 31.79 -13.66
CA PHE A 194 26.05 31.32 -14.78
C PHE A 194 25.60 29.96 -15.33
N ASP A 195 25.09 29.04 -14.51
CA ASP A 195 24.59 27.74 -15.00
C ASP A 195 23.31 27.89 -15.84
N MET A 196 22.48 28.92 -15.57
CA MET A 196 21.26 29.19 -16.33
C MET A 196 21.45 30.10 -17.55
N HIS A 197 22.47 30.97 -17.56
CA HIS A 197 22.65 32.02 -18.59
C HIS A 197 24.06 32.09 -19.18
N GLY A 198 24.97 31.18 -18.81
CA GLY A 198 26.38 31.21 -19.19
C GLY A 198 26.72 30.61 -20.55
N ASP A 199 25.76 29.96 -21.23
CA ASP A 199 25.90 29.51 -22.60
C ASP A 199 25.44 30.62 -23.57
N VAL A 200 26.31 31.62 -23.77
CA VAL A 200 26.32 32.50 -24.96
C VAL A 200 27.75 32.79 -25.38
#